data_AF-A0A1G4BNB6-F1
#
_entry.id   AF-A0A1G4BNB6-F1
#
_cell.length_a   1.000
_cell.length_b   1.000
_cell.length_c   1.000
_cell.angle_alpha   90.00
_cell.angle_beta   90.00
_cell.angle_gamma   90.00
#
_symmetry.space_group_name_H-M   'P 1'
#
loop_
_entity.id
_entity.type
_entity.pdbx_description
1 polymer ?
#
loop_
_entity_poly.entity_id
_entity_poly.type
_entity_poly.pdbx_seq_one_letter_code
_entity_poly.pdbx_strand_id
1 'polypeptide(L)'
;MGISSFLLLGLGGASLAAGQSFQSTPVMGWNSYNQVSCSPTNAVITAAINSLSDRGFIAAGYKYFQIDCGWASRDGQRNATSGALEVNSDAFPQGLKPLSDLARSKGMKWTMYSDAGVRMCDPQVPSPVLGSLGHEAADADFFKSLNTEYLKYDNCYADGPAASQNAPKAPRTDFVTRFTTMWKELQRVGIPGMLICQWGVPYSSPSGLEGPAEWTKGISTSFRLSDDIASGWGNVYRIYNQAIHIAKSGIIGPGNIADADLLEVGNKGMTVDEQATHFAAWAMLKSALMISTDVAALSAQAVAVLQNKDLIAINQDSAVKPIQLVQRYYNDADLWAGDLANGDVAVLLAEMRNASRQMTLQFSDLGITSATVKDLWANKTVTNANSYTAQVNPHGSLALRLSNIKRSTAAATKYNYFSFANGSLSSGANLQSCSGCTSSNKVGDIGGSSGGRVVLSNITSSTAGTQTVLFDYINGDVGYLGGGNNERLASITVNGVTGQTVSFPLSGYNWSADVFKGYRVELKGFQAGSANTISITGVGSAWAPDFDRVGVAA
;
A
#
# COMPACT_ATOMS: atom_id res chain seq x y z
N MET A 1 -65.26 47.91 4.06
CA MET A 1 -63.90 48.47 4.04
C MET A 1 -63.06 47.57 4.92
N GLY A 2 -62.30 46.63 4.35
CA GLY A 2 -60.87 46.79 4.09
C GLY A 2 -60.12 46.67 5.44
N ILE A 3 -59.32 45.64 5.69
CA ILE A 3 -57.98 45.47 5.12
C ILE A 3 -57.60 43.98 5.23
N SER A 4 -57.25 43.38 4.08
CA SER A 4 -56.43 42.17 3.99
C SER A 4 -54.97 42.59 3.93
N SER A 5 -54.11 42.03 4.79
CA SER A 5 -52.66 42.05 4.62
C SER A 5 -52.15 40.61 4.57
N PHE A 6 -51.68 40.23 3.39
CA PHE A 6 -51.04 38.95 3.09
C PHE A 6 -49.69 38.84 3.82
N LEU A 7 -49.47 37.75 4.54
CA LEU A 7 -48.14 37.30 4.95
C LEU A 7 -47.48 36.60 3.75
N LEU A 8 -46.37 37.15 3.26
CA LEU A 8 -45.52 36.51 2.25
C LEU A 8 -44.68 35.43 2.95
N LEU A 9 -44.98 34.15 2.72
CA LEU A 9 -44.10 33.03 3.07
C LEU A 9 -42.95 32.98 2.05
N GLY A 10 -41.77 33.47 2.45
CA GLY A 10 -40.53 33.22 1.73
C GLY A 10 -40.12 31.76 1.90
N LEU A 11 -40.39 30.94 0.89
CA LEU A 11 -39.73 29.64 0.70
C LEU A 11 -38.29 29.89 0.25
N GLY A 12 -37.41 30.18 1.21
CA GLY A 12 -35.97 30.11 1.02
C GLY A 12 -35.59 28.65 0.80
N GLY A 13 -35.39 28.26 -0.46
CA GLY A 13 -34.88 26.95 -0.82
C GLY A 13 -33.50 26.73 -0.20
N ALA A 14 -33.43 25.90 0.84
CA ALA A 14 -32.21 25.19 1.16
C ALA A 14 -32.00 24.15 0.05
N SER A 15 -31.32 24.54 -1.03
CA SER A 15 -30.62 23.57 -1.85
C SER A 15 -29.53 22.97 -0.95
N LEU A 16 -29.86 21.85 -0.30
CA LEU A 16 -28.87 20.92 0.22
C LEU A 16 -27.93 20.62 -0.94
N ALA A 17 -26.76 21.23 -0.94
CA ALA A 17 -25.62 20.72 -1.66
C ALA A 17 -25.45 19.31 -1.13
N ALA A 18 -25.93 18.31 -1.88
CA ALA A 18 -25.45 16.96 -1.73
C ALA A 18 -23.94 17.07 -1.91
N GLY A 19 -23.19 17.08 -0.81
CA GLY A 19 -21.74 17.10 -0.83
C GLY A 19 -21.31 16.02 -1.81
N GLN A 20 -20.40 16.37 -2.72
CA GLN A 20 -19.90 15.43 -3.72
C GLN A 20 -19.15 14.31 -2.99
N SER A 21 -19.89 13.29 -2.57
CA SER A 21 -19.31 12.18 -1.83
C SER A 21 -18.59 11.28 -2.84
N PHE A 22 -17.27 11.23 -2.76
CA PHE A 22 -16.51 10.14 -3.36
C PHE A 22 -16.85 8.83 -2.65
N GLN A 23 -16.63 7.69 -3.32
CA GLN A 23 -16.86 6.41 -2.66
C GLN A 23 -15.94 6.22 -1.45
N SER A 24 -16.45 5.58 -0.41
CA SER A 24 -15.71 5.37 0.84
C SER A 24 -14.70 4.23 0.76
N THR A 25 -14.83 3.33 -0.21
CA THR A 25 -14.01 2.12 -0.39
C THR A 25 -12.97 2.31 -1.49
N PRO A 26 -11.94 1.45 -1.55
CA PRO A 26 -10.88 1.55 -2.55
C PRO A 26 -11.42 1.51 -3.99
N VAL A 27 -10.80 2.27 -4.89
CA VAL A 27 -11.19 2.27 -6.30
C VAL A 27 -10.93 0.93 -6.95
N MET A 28 -11.87 0.47 -7.77
CA MET A 28 -11.71 -0.72 -8.60
C MET A 28 -11.92 -0.32 -10.05
N GLY A 29 -11.02 -0.72 -10.94
CA GLY A 29 -11.03 -0.21 -12.29
C GLY A 29 -9.97 -0.77 -13.21
N TRP A 30 -9.63 0.02 -14.22
CA TRP A 30 -8.57 -0.27 -15.18
C TRP A 30 -7.73 0.97 -15.43
N ASN A 31 -6.43 0.78 -15.60
CA ASN A 31 -5.46 1.81 -15.95
C ASN A 31 -4.60 1.32 -17.14
N SER A 32 -4.24 2.22 -18.06
CA SER A 32 -3.53 1.86 -19.29
C SER A 32 -2.03 1.57 -19.14
N TYR A 33 -1.39 1.99 -18.05
CA TYR A 33 0.07 2.14 -17.96
C TYR A 33 0.86 0.84 -18.15
N ASN A 34 0.55 -0.25 -17.45
CA ASN A 34 1.36 -1.47 -17.56
C ASN A 34 1.08 -2.23 -18.87
N GLN A 35 -0.08 -1.99 -19.52
CA GLN A 35 -0.39 -2.56 -20.83
C GLN A 35 0.33 -1.84 -21.97
N VAL A 36 0.26 -0.50 -22.00
CA VAL A 36 0.70 0.29 -23.18
C VAL A 36 1.66 1.44 -22.86
N SER A 37 2.10 1.56 -21.62
CA SER A 37 2.93 2.67 -21.14
C SER A 37 2.31 4.02 -21.55
N CYS A 38 3.11 4.96 -22.06
CA CYS A 38 2.64 6.26 -22.54
C CYS A 38 2.32 6.30 -24.04
N SER A 39 1.85 5.17 -24.59
CA SER A 39 1.46 5.05 -26.01
C SER A 39 0.01 4.54 -26.22
N PRO A 40 -1.00 5.01 -25.48
CA PRO A 40 -2.39 4.62 -25.73
C PRO A 40 -2.89 5.19 -27.07
N THR A 41 -3.85 4.51 -27.69
CA THR A 41 -4.55 4.99 -28.90
C THR A 41 -6.06 4.86 -28.75
N ASN A 42 -6.82 5.61 -29.54
CA ASN A 42 -8.28 5.51 -29.56
C ASN A 42 -8.77 4.04 -29.72
N ALA A 43 -8.10 3.25 -30.56
CA ALA A 43 -8.45 1.85 -30.80
C ALA A 43 -8.23 0.97 -29.56
N VAL A 44 -7.05 1.08 -28.92
CA VAL A 44 -6.72 0.33 -27.70
C VAL A 44 -7.70 0.67 -26.57
N ILE A 45 -7.97 1.96 -26.36
CA ILE A 45 -8.88 2.40 -25.31
C ILE A 45 -10.32 1.92 -25.56
N THR A 46 -10.79 1.99 -26.80
CA THR A 46 -12.11 1.46 -27.19
C THR A 46 -12.20 -0.05 -26.92
N ALA A 47 -11.15 -0.81 -27.27
CA ALA A 47 -11.10 -2.25 -27.04
C ALA A 47 -11.11 -2.60 -25.55
N ALA A 48 -10.37 -1.87 -24.72
CA ALA A 48 -10.36 -2.05 -23.26
C ALA A 48 -11.73 -1.77 -22.64
N ILE A 49 -12.38 -0.65 -23.01
CA ILE A 49 -13.74 -0.29 -22.56
C ILE A 49 -14.74 -1.41 -22.87
N ASN A 50 -14.77 -1.89 -24.12
CA ASN A 50 -15.71 -2.94 -24.52
C ASN A 50 -15.38 -4.25 -23.79
N SER A 51 -14.10 -4.63 -23.70
CA SER A 51 -13.70 -5.88 -23.07
C SER A 51 -14.03 -5.94 -21.57
N LEU A 52 -13.86 -4.83 -20.84
CA LEU A 52 -14.26 -4.76 -19.41
C LEU A 52 -15.77 -4.98 -19.23
N SER A 53 -16.58 -4.38 -20.10
CA SER A 53 -18.03 -4.57 -20.11
C SER A 53 -18.40 -6.02 -20.45
N ASP A 54 -17.92 -6.52 -21.59
CA ASP A 54 -18.33 -7.79 -22.18
C ASP A 54 -17.84 -8.99 -21.36
N ARG A 55 -16.73 -8.85 -20.65
CA ARG A 55 -16.15 -9.90 -19.80
C ARG A 55 -16.61 -9.84 -18.34
N GLY A 56 -17.60 -8.99 -18.01
CA GLY A 56 -18.26 -8.98 -16.70
C GLY A 56 -17.52 -8.23 -15.58
N PHE A 57 -16.46 -7.48 -15.89
CA PHE A 57 -15.70 -6.73 -14.87
C PHE A 57 -16.52 -5.60 -14.25
N ILE A 58 -17.41 -4.98 -15.03
CA ILE A 58 -18.30 -3.92 -14.50
C ILE A 58 -19.26 -4.48 -13.45
N ALA A 59 -19.80 -5.68 -13.71
CA ALA A 59 -20.65 -6.39 -12.75
C ALA A 59 -19.87 -6.85 -11.50
N ALA A 60 -18.57 -7.14 -11.65
CA ALA A 60 -17.68 -7.44 -10.53
C ALA A 60 -17.26 -6.20 -9.72
N GLY A 61 -17.57 -4.98 -10.19
CA GLY A 61 -17.33 -3.73 -9.46
C GLY A 61 -16.21 -2.85 -10.02
N TYR A 62 -15.49 -3.30 -11.04
CA TYR A 62 -14.45 -2.51 -11.71
C TYR A 62 -15.10 -1.38 -12.52
N LYS A 63 -15.16 -0.17 -11.98
CA LYS A 63 -15.91 0.95 -12.58
C LYS A 63 -15.04 2.12 -12.98
N TYR A 64 -13.85 2.30 -12.43
CA TYR A 64 -12.99 3.43 -12.77
C TYR A 64 -12.19 3.11 -14.04
N PHE A 65 -12.24 3.98 -15.04
CA PHE A 65 -11.49 3.78 -16.29
C PHE A 65 -10.48 4.91 -16.44
N GLN A 66 -9.19 4.58 -16.41
CA GLN A 66 -8.09 5.53 -16.40
C GLN A 66 -7.22 5.40 -17.64
N ILE A 67 -7.12 6.49 -18.40
CA ILE A 67 -6.01 6.68 -19.33
C ILE A 67 -4.88 7.34 -18.54
N ASP A 68 -3.77 6.64 -18.44
CA ASP A 68 -2.54 7.14 -17.83
C ASP A 68 -1.77 8.04 -18.82
N CYS A 69 -0.47 8.24 -18.67
CA CYS A 69 0.34 9.04 -19.58
C CYS A 69 0.16 8.70 -21.08
N GLY A 70 0.50 9.66 -21.96
CA GLY A 70 0.41 9.52 -23.42
C GLY A 70 -0.87 10.03 -24.07
N TRP A 71 -1.88 10.43 -23.28
CA TRP A 71 -3.09 11.08 -23.80
C TRP A 71 -2.87 12.53 -24.26
N ALA A 72 -1.95 13.25 -23.61
CA ALA A 72 -1.69 14.65 -23.84
C ALA A 72 -0.74 14.88 -25.02
N SER A 73 -0.87 16.04 -25.67
CA SER A 73 -0.04 16.45 -26.80
C SER A 73 1.44 16.50 -26.40
N ARG A 74 2.29 16.20 -27.39
CA ARG A 74 3.77 16.20 -27.25
C ARG A 74 4.43 17.41 -27.92
N ASP A 75 3.64 18.37 -28.43
CA ASP A 75 4.14 19.60 -29.09
C ASP A 75 4.66 20.67 -28.11
N GLY A 76 4.49 20.43 -26.79
CA GLY A 76 4.89 21.36 -25.74
C GLY A 76 4.05 22.63 -25.69
N GLN A 77 2.84 22.63 -26.27
CA GLN A 77 1.92 23.75 -26.28
C GLN A 77 0.74 23.51 -25.34
N ARG A 78 0.14 24.61 -24.92
CA ARG A 78 -1.16 24.64 -24.25
C ARG A 78 -2.18 25.24 -25.20
N ASN A 79 -3.43 24.94 -24.94
CA ASN A 79 -4.52 25.56 -25.67
C ASN A 79 -4.47 27.10 -25.50
N ALA A 80 -4.29 27.83 -26.61
CA ALA A 80 -4.03 29.28 -26.57
C ALA A 80 -5.18 30.11 -25.95
N THR A 81 -6.40 29.58 -25.91
CA THR A 81 -7.57 30.27 -25.35
C THR A 81 -7.81 29.92 -23.89
N SER A 82 -7.80 28.62 -23.56
CA SER A 82 -8.12 28.15 -22.21
C SER A 82 -6.91 28.05 -21.28
N GLY A 83 -5.70 27.94 -21.83
CA GLY A 83 -4.48 27.65 -21.07
C GLY A 83 -4.38 26.19 -20.58
N ALA A 84 -5.32 25.32 -20.97
CA ALA A 84 -5.32 23.92 -20.58
C ALA A 84 -4.34 23.08 -21.43
N LEU A 85 -3.99 21.90 -20.92
CA LEU A 85 -3.32 20.84 -21.68
C LEU A 85 -4.11 20.45 -22.94
N GLU A 86 -3.39 20.12 -24.02
CA GLU A 86 -3.99 19.66 -25.27
C GLU A 86 -3.95 18.12 -25.38
N VAL A 87 -4.90 17.55 -26.13
CA VAL A 87 -4.95 16.11 -26.40
C VAL A 87 -4.05 15.77 -27.59
N ASN A 88 -3.35 14.64 -27.53
CA ASN A 88 -2.60 14.11 -28.67
C ASN A 88 -3.57 13.70 -29.79
N SER A 89 -3.69 14.53 -30.83
CA SER A 89 -4.61 14.29 -31.96
C SER A 89 -4.20 13.11 -32.84
N ASP A 90 -2.92 12.70 -32.83
CA ASP A 90 -2.46 11.53 -33.59
C ASP A 90 -2.98 10.24 -32.95
N ALA A 91 -2.98 10.19 -31.62
CA ALA A 91 -3.51 9.06 -30.85
C ALA A 91 -5.05 9.10 -30.71
N PHE A 92 -5.61 10.32 -30.60
CA PHE A 92 -7.03 10.59 -30.33
C PHE A 92 -7.58 11.68 -31.27
N PRO A 93 -7.77 11.37 -32.56
CA PRO A 93 -8.17 12.36 -33.57
C PRO A 93 -9.55 12.99 -33.34
N GLN A 94 -10.39 12.38 -32.49
CA GLN A 94 -11.70 12.90 -32.10
C GLN A 94 -11.71 13.47 -30.67
N GLY A 95 -10.54 13.62 -30.06
CA GLY A 95 -10.39 13.94 -28.63
C GLY A 95 -10.81 12.79 -27.72
N LEU A 96 -10.85 13.06 -26.41
CA LEU A 96 -11.16 12.06 -25.38
C LEU A 96 -12.65 11.98 -25.00
N LYS A 97 -13.44 13.01 -25.33
CA LYS A 97 -14.85 13.09 -24.92
C LYS A 97 -15.70 11.92 -25.45
N PRO A 98 -15.57 11.48 -26.71
CA PRO A 98 -16.30 10.30 -27.19
C PRO A 98 -15.96 9.00 -26.43
N LEU A 99 -14.71 8.82 -26.03
CA LEU A 99 -14.28 7.66 -25.24
C LEU A 99 -14.82 7.73 -23.81
N SER A 100 -14.83 8.91 -23.20
CA SER A 100 -15.49 9.15 -21.91
C SER A 100 -16.98 8.82 -21.97
N ASP A 101 -17.68 9.28 -23.00
CA ASP A 101 -19.10 9.00 -23.19
C ASP A 101 -19.36 7.51 -23.42
N LEU A 102 -18.49 6.83 -24.19
CA LEU A 102 -18.54 5.38 -24.38
C LEU A 102 -18.35 4.64 -23.04
N ALA A 103 -17.31 4.94 -22.27
CA ALA A 103 -17.06 4.32 -20.98
C ALA A 103 -18.26 4.50 -20.02
N ARG A 104 -18.80 5.72 -19.95
CA ARG A 104 -19.99 6.03 -19.13
C ARG A 104 -21.23 5.29 -19.60
N SER A 105 -21.43 5.12 -20.91
CA SER A 105 -22.55 4.32 -21.45
C SER A 105 -22.49 2.84 -21.04
N LYS A 106 -21.28 2.35 -20.68
CA LYS A 106 -21.04 1.01 -20.15
C LYS A 106 -21.03 0.94 -18.61
N GLY A 107 -21.44 2.02 -17.93
CA GLY A 107 -21.51 2.08 -16.47
C GLY A 107 -20.18 2.35 -15.76
N MET A 108 -19.16 2.81 -16.50
CA MET A 108 -17.87 3.21 -15.94
C MET A 108 -17.86 4.68 -15.53
N LYS A 109 -16.88 5.03 -14.70
CA LYS A 109 -16.51 6.37 -14.26
C LYS A 109 -15.21 6.75 -14.96
N TRP A 110 -15.25 7.82 -15.74
CA TRP A 110 -14.08 8.31 -16.47
C TRP A 110 -13.09 8.98 -15.52
N THR A 111 -11.79 8.77 -15.75
CA THR A 111 -10.72 9.29 -14.90
C THR A 111 -9.55 9.76 -15.76
N MET A 112 -8.77 10.70 -15.23
CA MET A 112 -7.65 11.31 -15.95
C MET A 112 -6.32 11.14 -15.19
N TYR A 113 -5.23 11.50 -15.87
CA TYR A 113 -3.87 11.54 -15.36
C TYR A 113 -3.24 12.91 -15.65
N SER A 114 -2.54 13.48 -14.68
CA SER A 114 -1.63 14.62 -14.87
C SER A 114 -0.52 14.60 -13.82
N ASP A 115 0.29 15.66 -13.74
CA ASP A 115 1.50 15.73 -12.93
C ASP A 115 1.63 17.07 -12.18
N ALA A 116 2.10 17.01 -10.94
CA ALA A 116 2.39 18.14 -10.06
C ALA A 116 3.70 18.88 -10.37
N GLY A 117 4.41 18.50 -11.43
CA GLY A 117 5.52 19.27 -12.00
C GLY A 117 5.19 19.93 -13.34
N VAL A 118 6.23 20.52 -13.95
CA VAL A 118 6.08 21.26 -15.22
C VAL A 118 5.94 20.36 -16.45
N ARG A 119 6.28 19.07 -16.30
CA ARG A 119 6.19 18.02 -17.33
C ARG A 119 5.60 16.76 -16.69
N MET A 120 4.80 16.01 -17.44
CA MET A 120 4.32 14.70 -16.99
C MET A 120 5.43 13.66 -17.03
N CYS A 121 5.34 12.63 -16.18
CA CYS A 121 6.13 11.41 -16.38
C CYS A 121 5.90 10.82 -17.79
N ASP A 122 6.98 10.42 -18.45
CA ASP A 122 7.00 9.76 -19.76
C ASP A 122 8.31 8.95 -19.91
N PRO A 123 8.32 7.82 -20.67
CA PRO A 123 9.53 7.07 -20.98
C PRO A 123 10.62 7.92 -21.65
N GLN A 124 10.24 8.96 -22.39
CA GLN A 124 11.18 9.92 -22.95
C GLN A 124 11.69 10.86 -21.85
N VAL A 125 13.01 10.98 -21.74
CA VAL A 125 13.67 11.85 -20.73
C VAL A 125 14.59 12.86 -21.44
N PRO A 126 14.34 14.18 -21.33
CA PRO A 126 13.20 14.81 -20.64
C PRO A 126 11.87 14.59 -21.37
N SER A 127 10.78 14.50 -20.61
CA SER A 127 9.43 14.27 -21.15
C SER A 127 8.97 15.45 -21.99
N PRO A 128 8.50 15.29 -23.24
CA PRO A 128 8.02 16.41 -24.04
C PRO A 128 6.63 16.90 -23.60
N VAL A 129 5.95 16.17 -22.72
CA VAL A 129 4.56 16.39 -22.34
C VAL A 129 4.50 17.35 -21.15
N LEU A 130 3.70 18.40 -21.26
CA LEU A 130 3.51 19.38 -20.18
C LEU A 130 2.74 18.76 -19.00
N GLY A 131 3.13 19.12 -17.77
CA GLY A 131 2.42 18.82 -16.52
C GLY A 131 1.52 19.99 -16.11
N SER A 132 0.84 19.90 -14.96
CA SER A 132 -0.16 20.90 -14.56
C SER A 132 0.36 22.01 -13.65
N LEU A 133 1.62 21.97 -13.23
CA LEU A 133 2.15 22.97 -12.29
C LEU A 133 1.98 24.41 -12.81
N GLY A 134 1.28 25.24 -12.04
CA GLY A 134 0.97 26.64 -12.38
C GLY A 134 -0.23 26.83 -13.33
N HIS A 135 -0.87 25.75 -13.77
CA HIS A 135 -2.01 25.75 -14.69
C HIS A 135 -3.17 24.86 -14.18
N GLU A 136 -3.16 24.52 -12.89
CA GLU A 136 -4.06 23.55 -12.28
C GLU A 136 -5.54 23.91 -12.48
N ALA A 137 -5.89 25.20 -12.43
CA ALA A 137 -7.27 25.65 -12.62
C ALA A 137 -7.79 25.38 -14.04
N ALA A 138 -7.00 25.71 -15.06
CA ALA A 138 -7.37 25.49 -16.47
C ALA A 138 -7.44 23.99 -16.79
N ASP A 139 -6.48 23.21 -16.27
CA ASP A 139 -6.45 21.77 -16.46
C ASP A 139 -7.64 21.09 -15.75
N ALA A 140 -8.04 21.54 -14.55
CA ALA A 140 -9.22 21.06 -13.86
C ALA A 140 -10.52 21.33 -14.63
N ASP A 141 -10.68 22.54 -15.20
CA ASP A 141 -11.84 22.86 -16.06
C ASP A 141 -11.87 21.94 -17.31
N PHE A 142 -10.72 21.68 -17.93
CA PHE A 142 -10.61 20.73 -19.03
C PHE A 142 -10.97 19.30 -18.60
N PHE A 143 -10.44 18.78 -17.49
CA PHE A 143 -10.80 17.45 -16.99
C PHE A 143 -12.29 17.34 -16.69
N LYS A 144 -12.92 18.40 -16.15
CA LYS A 144 -14.36 18.41 -15.90
C LYS A 144 -15.16 18.28 -17.19
N SER A 145 -14.72 18.92 -18.28
CA SER A 145 -15.37 18.81 -19.59
C SER A 145 -15.39 17.36 -20.14
N LEU A 146 -14.46 16.51 -19.68
CA LEU A 146 -14.37 15.09 -20.02
C LEU A 146 -15.18 14.18 -19.09
N ASN A 147 -16.06 14.71 -18.24
CA ASN A 147 -16.82 13.95 -17.23
C ASN A 147 -15.95 13.22 -16.19
N THR A 148 -14.75 13.75 -15.90
CA THR A 148 -13.81 13.14 -14.97
C THR A 148 -14.39 13.06 -13.55
N GLU A 149 -14.20 11.92 -12.88
CA GLU A 149 -14.62 11.71 -11.48
C GLU A 149 -13.44 11.46 -10.53
N TYR A 150 -12.25 11.18 -11.08
CA TYR A 150 -11.03 10.86 -10.33
C TYR A 150 -9.79 11.27 -11.15
N LEU A 151 -8.80 11.86 -10.50
CA LEU A 151 -7.50 12.21 -11.11
C LEU A 151 -6.37 11.42 -10.45
N LYS A 152 -5.50 10.77 -11.23
CA LYS A 152 -4.14 10.44 -10.76
C LYS A 152 -3.23 11.64 -11.01
N TYR A 153 -2.61 12.13 -9.94
CA TYR A 153 -1.75 13.31 -9.99
C TYR A 153 -0.33 12.93 -9.58
N ASP A 154 0.57 12.87 -10.55
CA ASP A 154 1.95 12.39 -10.42
C ASP A 154 2.91 13.49 -9.96
N ASN A 155 4.22 13.22 -9.92
CA ASN A 155 5.22 14.14 -9.35
C ASN A 155 6.53 14.28 -10.15
N CYS A 156 6.56 13.98 -11.45
CA CYS A 156 7.77 14.17 -12.25
C CYS A 156 8.06 15.66 -12.50
N TYR A 157 9.33 16.03 -12.71
CA TYR A 157 9.72 17.39 -13.11
C TYR A 157 9.23 18.50 -12.16
N ALA A 158 9.16 18.19 -10.87
CA ALA A 158 8.76 19.13 -9.82
C ALA A 158 9.69 20.36 -9.71
N ASP A 159 10.97 20.21 -10.07
CA ASP A 159 11.98 21.27 -9.97
C ASP A 159 12.25 22.00 -11.29
N GLY A 160 11.62 21.57 -12.38
CA GLY A 160 11.85 22.10 -13.72
C GLY A 160 11.94 21.03 -14.80
N PRO A 161 12.19 21.45 -16.06
CA PRO A 161 12.03 20.59 -17.22
C PRO A 161 13.25 19.71 -17.56
N ALA A 162 14.35 19.80 -16.81
CA ALA A 162 15.59 19.13 -17.17
C ALA A 162 15.51 17.61 -16.91
N ALA A 163 16.26 16.83 -17.68
CA ALA A 163 16.33 15.37 -17.54
C ALA A 163 16.70 14.91 -16.11
N SER A 164 17.61 15.64 -15.45
CA SER A 164 18.05 15.36 -14.07
C SER A 164 16.97 15.62 -13.00
N GLN A 165 15.85 16.23 -13.39
CA GLN A 165 14.73 16.59 -12.52
C GLN A 165 13.54 15.63 -12.69
N ASN A 166 13.71 14.57 -13.50
CA ASN A 166 12.69 13.54 -13.66
C ASN A 166 12.57 12.69 -12.40
N ALA A 167 11.32 12.39 -12.02
CA ALA A 167 10.96 11.48 -10.94
C ALA A 167 11.81 11.56 -9.65
N PRO A 168 11.94 12.75 -9.00
CA PRO A 168 12.79 12.89 -7.83
C PRO A 168 12.29 12.04 -6.66
N LYS A 169 13.18 11.25 -6.05
CA LYS A 169 12.89 10.38 -4.89
C LYS A 169 13.38 10.92 -3.54
N ALA A 170 13.80 12.18 -3.51
CA ALA A 170 14.23 12.85 -2.29
C ALA A 170 13.03 13.44 -1.53
N PRO A 171 13.04 13.46 -0.18
CA PRO A 171 11.99 14.13 0.59
C PRO A 171 11.82 15.60 0.21
N ARG A 172 10.59 16.12 0.23
CA ARG A 172 10.29 17.49 -0.22
C ARG A 172 9.45 18.28 0.76
N THR A 173 9.67 19.60 0.81
CA THR A 173 8.94 20.55 1.67
C THR A 173 7.73 21.18 0.99
N ASP A 174 7.51 20.91 -0.31
CA ASP A 174 6.51 21.58 -1.14
C ASP A 174 5.32 20.70 -1.52
N PHE A 175 5.31 19.40 -1.15
CA PHE A 175 4.23 18.46 -1.50
C PHE A 175 2.85 18.96 -1.06
N VAL A 176 2.71 19.32 0.21
CA VAL A 176 1.43 19.78 0.77
C VAL A 176 0.89 20.94 -0.07
N THR A 177 1.72 21.92 -0.43
CA THR A 177 1.31 23.06 -1.25
C THR A 177 0.89 22.64 -2.66
N ARG A 178 1.77 21.94 -3.41
CA ARG A 178 1.51 21.59 -4.82
C ARG A 178 0.29 20.68 -4.99
N PHE A 179 0.17 19.64 -4.17
CA PHE A 179 -0.96 18.71 -4.25
C PHE A 179 -2.28 19.37 -3.77
N THR A 180 -2.23 20.23 -2.74
CA THR A 180 -3.43 20.96 -2.29
C THR A 180 -3.97 21.91 -3.36
N THR A 181 -3.10 22.55 -4.16
CA THR A 181 -3.54 23.43 -5.25
C THR A 181 -4.42 22.68 -6.23
N MET A 182 -3.94 21.56 -6.78
CA MET A 182 -4.75 20.74 -7.69
C MET A 182 -6.01 20.20 -7.00
N TRP A 183 -5.92 19.72 -5.75
CA TRP A 183 -7.09 19.25 -5.01
C TRP A 183 -8.19 20.30 -4.92
N LYS A 184 -7.85 21.55 -4.59
CA LYS A 184 -8.81 22.67 -4.52
C LYS A 184 -9.46 22.95 -5.86
N GLU A 185 -8.69 22.93 -6.95
CA GLU A 185 -9.22 23.16 -8.30
C GLU A 185 -10.13 22.02 -8.75
N LEU A 186 -9.82 20.77 -8.43
CA LEU A 186 -10.71 19.63 -8.64
C LEU A 186 -12.02 19.80 -7.86
N GLN A 187 -11.97 20.20 -6.58
CA GLN A 187 -13.19 20.46 -5.80
C GLN A 187 -14.00 21.62 -6.38
N ARG A 188 -13.34 22.70 -6.86
CA ARG A 188 -13.98 23.86 -7.49
C ARG A 188 -14.85 23.45 -8.68
N VAL A 189 -14.32 22.59 -9.55
CA VAL A 189 -15.03 22.12 -10.76
C VAL A 189 -15.92 20.90 -10.49
N GLY A 190 -15.85 20.35 -9.28
CA GLY A 190 -16.65 19.23 -8.84
C GLY A 190 -16.19 17.87 -9.36
N ILE A 191 -14.87 17.61 -9.28
CA ILE A 191 -14.25 16.30 -9.45
C ILE A 191 -13.94 15.76 -8.04
N PRO A 192 -14.65 14.72 -7.56
CA PRO A 192 -14.67 14.36 -6.15
C PRO A 192 -13.46 13.57 -5.65
N GLY A 193 -12.64 12.99 -6.54
CA GLY A 193 -11.54 12.11 -6.13
C GLY A 193 -10.19 12.46 -6.73
N MET A 194 -9.12 12.18 -5.97
CA MET A 194 -7.75 12.34 -6.42
C MET A 194 -6.84 11.30 -5.75
N LEU A 195 -5.98 10.67 -6.55
CA LEU A 195 -4.82 9.91 -6.11
C LEU A 195 -3.59 10.81 -6.15
N ILE A 196 -2.92 10.97 -5.01
CA ILE A 196 -1.56 11.52 -4.97
C ILE A 196 -0.58 10.42 -5.36
N CYS A 197 0.06 10.56 -6.52
CA CYS A 197 1.05 9.62 -7.03
C CYS A 197 2.46 10.20 -6.87
N GLN A 198 3.05 9.93 -5.72
CA GLN A 198 4.35 10.49 -5.33
C GLN A 198 5.34 9.39 -4.92
N TRP A 199 4.99 8.13 -5.20
CA TRP A 199 5.87 6.97 -5.09
C TRP A 199 6.33 6.61 -3.67
N GLY A 200 5.53 6.93 -2.66
CA GLY A 200 5.89 6.66 -1.26
C GLY A 200 6.97 7.57 -0.68
N VAL A 201 7.39 8.63 -1.38
CA VAL A 201 8.37 9.62 -0.88
C VAL A 201 7.78 10.36 0.34
N PRO A 202 8.56 10.63 1.41
CA PRO A 202 8.05 11.35 2.57
C PRO A 202 8.04 12.86 2.34
N TYR A 203 7.11 13.53 3.01
CA TYR A 203 7.13 14.99 3.17
C TYR A 203 8.18 15.39 4.20
N SER A 204 8.95 16.44 3.93
CA SER A 204 9.92 17.01 4.85
C SER A 204 9.28 18.18 5.59
N SER A 205 8.93 17.97 6.86
CA SER A 205 8.39 19.00 7.75
C SER A 205 9.48 19.55 8.68
N PRO A 206 9.26 20.69 9.36
CA PRO A 206 10.14 21.16 10.43
C PRO A 206 10.32 20.17 11.59
N SER A 207 9.35 19.25 11.79
CA SER A 207 9.38 18.19 12.81
C SER A 207 10.04 16.89 12.34
N GLY A 208 10.45 16.80 11.07
CA GLY A 208 11.05 15.61 10.48
C GLY A 208 10.27 15.08 9.29
N LEU A 209 10.60 13.85 8.88
CA LEU A 209 9.95 13.20 7.76
C LEU A 209 8.57 12.66 8.14
N GLU A 210 7.57 12.94 7.31
CA GLU A 210 6.21 12.44 7.43
C GLU A 210 5.90 11.53 6.25
N GLY A 211 5.35 10.35 6.53
CA GLY A 211 4.93 9.41 5.49
C GLY A 211 3.69 9.90 4.73
N PRO A 212 3.41 9.33 3.54
CA PRO A 212 2.26 9.72 2.75
C PRO A 212 0.92 9.44 3.42
N ALA A 213 0.83 8.48 4.34
CA ALA A 213 -0.40 8.23 5.08
C ALA A 213 -0.79 9.42 5.97
N GLU A 214 0.21 10.14 6.48
CA GLU A 214 0.07 11.29 7.36
C GLU A 214 -0.19 12.58 6.57
N TRP A 215 0.71 12.94 5.65
CA TRP A 215 0.68 14.28 5.04
C TRP A 215 -0.39 14.46 3.95
N THR A 216 -0.87 13.37 3.34
CA THR A 216 -1.88 13.42 2.26
C THR A 216 -3.32 13.55 2.76
N LYS A 217 -3.52 13.39 4.07
CA LYS A 217 -4.85 13.37 4.70
C LYS A 217 -5.58 14.69 4.48
N GLY A 218 -6.77 14.61 3.90
CA GLY A 218 -7.64 15.76 3.65
C GLY A 218 -7.32 16.57 2.39
N ILE A 219 -6.26 16.21 1.67
CA ILE A 219 -5.88 16.83 0.39
C ILE A 219 -5.94 15.86 -0.79
N SER A 220 -6.51 14.68 -0.58
CA SER A 220 -6.75 13.64 -1.58
C SER A 220 -7.75 12.62 -1.03
N THR A 221 -8.20 11.69 -1.86
CA THR A 221 -8.99 10.52 -1.43
C THR A 221 -8.12 9.29 -1.18
N SER A 222 -6.94 9.27 -1.79
CA SER A 222 -6.00 8.15 -1.76
C SER A 222 -4.60 8.63 -2.11
N PHE A 223 -3.60 7.84 -1.73
CA PHE A 223 -2.20 8.13 -1.99
C PHE A 223 -1.43 6.86 -2.37
N ARG A 224 -0.45 7.00 -3.26
CA ARG A 224 0.51 5.94 -3.58
C ARG A 224 1.41 5.70 -2.38
N LEU A 225 1.39 4.46 -1.88
CA LEU A 225 2.12 4.08 -0.67
C LEU A 225 3.58 3.74 -0.94
N SER A 226 3.92 3.33 -2.17
CA SER A 226 5.25 2.90 -2.61
C SER A 226 5.58 3.42 -4.00
N ASP A 227 6.85 3.24 -4.39
CA ASP A 227 7.27 3.34 -5.79
C ASP A 227 6.58 2.31 -6.68
N ASP A 228 6.65 2.56 -7.98
CA ASP A 228 5.93 1.82 -9.02
C ASP A 228 6.13 0.32 -8.89
N ILE A 229 5.04 -0.43 -9.04
CA ILE A 229 5.11 -1.85 -9.29
C ILE A 229 5.73 -2.08 -10.67
N ALA A 230 6.51 -3.15 -10.77
CA ALA A 230 7.05 -3.63 -12.02
C ALA A 230 6.90 -5.15 -12.07
N SER A 231 7.19 -5.74 -13.22
CA SER A 231 7.08 -7.18 -13.42
C SER A 231 7.89 -7.97 -12.38
N GLY A 232 7.28 -9.04 -11.84
CA GLY A 232 7.94 -10.03 -10.99
C GLY A 232 7.67 -9.92 -9.48
N TRP A 233 7.78 -11.07 -8.82
CA TRP A 233 7.46 -11.24 -7.38
C TRP A 233 8.23 -10.31 -6.44
N GLY A 234 9.48 -9.97 -6.76
CA GLY A 234 10.28 -9.07 -5.93
C GLY A 234 9.65 -7.68 -5.76
N ASN A 235 8.93 -7.19 -6.78
CA ASN A 235 8.21 -5.91 -6.69
C ASN A 235 6.98 -6.02 -5.80
N VAL A 236 6.25 -7.13 -5.87
CA VAL A 236 5.15 -7.44 -4.95
C VAL A 236 5.67 -7.44 -3.51
N TYR A 237 6.76 -8.16 -3.24
CA TYR A 237 7.37 -8.26 -1.92
C TYR A 237 7.87 -6.90 -1.38
N ARG A 238 8.47 -6.06 -2.22
CA ARG A 238 8.91 -4.70 -1.84
C ARG A 238 7.74 -3.81 -1.41
N ILE A 239 6.66 -3.79 -2.18
CA ILE A 239 5.46 -3.00 -1.88
C ILE A 239 4.76 -3.55 -0.64
N TYR A 240 4.67 -4.88 -0.55
CA TYR A 240 4.15 -5.60 0.61
C TYR A 240 4.88 -5.23 1.90
N ASN A 241 6.22 -5.10 1.87
CA ASN A 241 7.01 -4.62 3.01
C ASN A 241 6.78 -3.14 3.33
N GLN A 242 6.59 -2.28 2.33
CA GLN A 242 6.21 -0.87 2.56
C GLN A 242 4.85 -0.77 3.26
N ALA A 243 3.88 -1.61 2.88
CA ALA A 243 2.54 -1.58 3.44
C ALA A 243 2.46 -1.94 4.93
N ILE A 244 3.47 -2.62 5.49
CA ILE A 244 3.47 -3.11 6.88
C ILE A 244 3.28 -1.99 7.91
N HIS A 245 4.10 -0.94 7.86
CA HIS A 245 3.96 0.18 8.80
C HIS A 245 2.72 1.02 8.52
N ILE A 246 2.35 1.17 7.24
CA ILE A 246 1.18 1.93 6.82
C ILE A 246 -0.11 1.28 7.32
N ALA A 247 -0.24 -0.04 7.19
CA ALA A 247 -1.38 -0.79 7.72
C ALA A 247 -1.47 -0.73 9.25
N LYS A 248 -0.31 -0.62 9.92
CA LYS A 248 -0.22 -0.49 11.39
C LYS A 248 -0.52 0.91 11.91
N SER A 249 -0.40 1.95 11.08
CA SER A 249 -0.58 3.35 11.48
C SER A 249 -1.94 3.66 12.12
N GLY A 250 -2.99 2.91 11.76
CA GLY A 250 -4.37 3.19 12.16
C GLY A 250 -4.99 4.41 11.47
N ILE A 251 -4.30 4.98 10.48
CA ILE A 251 -4.70 6.19 9.76
C ILE A 251 -5.47 5.87 8.46
N ILE A 252 -5.33 4.65 7.95
CA ILE A 252 -6.05 4.19 6.75
C ILE A 252 -7.53 4.04 7.04
N GLY A 253 -8.36 4.59 6.16
CA GLY A 253 -9.81 4.55 6.28
C GLY A 253 -10.50 5.25 5.11
N PRO A 254 -11.84 5.40 5.17
CA PRO A 254 -12.59 6.12 4.14
C PRO A 254 -12.04 7.52 3.88
N GLY A 255 -11.72 7.81 2.61
CA GLY A 255 -11.14 9.09 2.19
C GLY A 255 -9.64 9.27 2.47
N ASN A 256 -8.94 8.24 2.97
CA ASN A 256 -7.49 8.22 3.12
C ASN A 256 -6.95 6.80 2.85
N ILE A 257 -7.10 6.37 1.59
CA ILE A 257 -6.84 4.98 1.19
C ILE A 257 -5.41 4.86 0.64
N ALA A 258 -4.65 3.92 1.17
CA ALA A 258 -3.32 3.59 0.65
C ALA A 258 -3.45 2.78 -0.66
N ASP A 259 -2.77 3.24 -1.70
CA ASP A 259 -2.71 2.61 -3.01
C ASP A 259 -1.36 1.91 -3.19
N ALA A 260 -1.40 0.58 -3.24
CA ALA A 260 -0.26 -0.32 -3.46
C ALA A 260 0.11 -0.45 -4.95
N ASP A 261 -0.40 0.45 -5.79
CA ASP A 261 -0.19 0.51 -7.24
C ASP A 261 -0.94 -0.57 -8.03
N LEU A 262 -0.80 -0.51 -9.36
CA LEU A 262 -1.56 -1.28 -10.33
C LEU A 262 -1.43 -2.81 -10.16
N LEU A 263 -2.45 -3.55 -10.62
CA LEU A 263 -2.43 -5.00 -10.60
C LEU A 263 -1.60 -5.56 -11.77
N GLU A 264 -0.73 -6.51 -11.47
CA GLU A 264 0.08 -7.26 -12.44
C GLU A 264 -0.56 -8.61 -12.84
N VAL A 265 -1.80 -8.86 -12.43
CA VAL A 265 -2.52 -10.10 -12.76
C VAL A 265 -2.83 -10.16 -14.26
N GLY A 266 -2.30 -11.18 -14.92
CA GLY A 266 -2.37 -11.38 -16.37
C GLY A 266 -1.14 -10.87 -17.13
N ASN A 267 -0.28 -10.07 -16.49
CA ASN A 267 1.01 -9.69 -17.05
C ASN A 267 2.04 -10.83 -16.90
N LYS A 268 3.14 -10.73 -17.65
CA LYS A 268 4.24 -11.69 -17.58
C LYS A 268 5.09 -11.45 -16.33
N GLY A 269 5.86 -12.47 -15.92
CA GLY A 269 6.88 -12.36 -14.88
C GLY A 269 6.48 -12.93 -13.52
N MET A 270 5.24 -13.39 -13.36
CA MET A 270 4.78 -14.11 -12.18
C MET A 270 4.00 -15.37 -12.57
N THR A 271 4.10 -16.40 -11.74
CA THR A 271 3.26 -17.60 -11.78
C THR A 271 1.80 -17.27 -11.45
N VAL A 272 0.89 -18.21 -11.71
CA VAL A 272 -0.53 -18.03 -11.35
C VAL A 272 -0.71 -17.89 -9.83
N ASP A 273 0.05 -18.67 -9.04
CA ASP A 273 -0.01 -18.62 -7.58
C ASP A 273 0.53 -17.29 -7.02
N GLU A 274 1.62 -16.76 -7.58
CA GLU A 274 2.14 -15.42 -7.24
C GLU A 274 1.13 -14.32 -7.57
N GLN A 275 0.49 -14.38 -8.75
CA GLN A 275 -0.55 -13.43 -9.14
C GLN A 275 -1.78 -13.51 -8.23
N ALA A 276 -2.19 -14.72 -7.84
CA ALA A 276 -3.28 -14.92 -6.90
C ALA A 276 -2.93 -14.33 -5.52
N THR A 277 -1.76 -14.63 -4.97
CA THR A 277 -1.30 -14.06 -3.70
C THR A 277 -1.18 -12.54 -3.75
N HIS A 278 -0.66 -11.96 -4.84
CA HIS A 278 -0.64 -10.52 -5.07
C HIS A 278 -2.05 -9.92 -5.02
N PHE A 279 -3.01 -10.51 -5.74
CA PHE A 279 -4.39 -10.03 -5.73
C PHE A 279 -5.03 -10.10 -4.33
N ALA A 280 -4.85 -11.22 -3.61
CA ALA A 280 -5.36 -11.35 -2.25
C ALA A 280 -4.72 -10.33 -1.28
N ALA A 281 -3.41 -10.11 -1.37
CA ALA A 281 -2.73 -9.11 -0.56
C ALA A 281 -3.26 -7.70 -0.86
N TRP A 282 -3.39 -7.30 -2.13
CA TRP A 282 -3.93 -5.98 -2.50
C TRP A 282 -5.37 -5.80 -2.04
N ALA A 283 -6.19 -6.84 -2.21
CA ALA A 283 -7.58 -6.83 -1.75
C ALA A 283 -7.67 -6.63 -0.23
N MET A 284 -6.91 -7.39 0.54
CA MET A 284 -6.96 -7.38 2.01
C MET A 284 -6.24 -6.17 2.64
N LEU A 285 -5.22 -5.62 1.97
CA LEU A 285 -4.58 -4.34 2.32
C LEU A 285 -5.45 -3.12 1.96
N LYS A 286 -6.65 -3.34 1.39
CA LYS A 286 -7.57 -2.28 0.95
C LYS A 286 -6.93 -1.35 -0.09
N SER A 287 -6.05 -1.88 -0.93
CA SER A 287 -5.50 -1.13 -2.06
C SER A 287 -6.57 -0.90 -3.12
N ALA A 288 -6.34 0.08 -3.99
CA ALA A 288 -7.01 0.12 -5.28
C ALA A 288 -6.80 -1.21 -6.03
N LEU A 289 -7.84 -1.69 -6.71
CA LEU A 289 -7.78 -2.86 -7.60
C LEU A 289 -7.92 -2.37 -9.04
N MET A 290 -6.84 -1.79 -9.56
CA MET A 290 -6.77 -1.26 -10.92
C MET A 290 -6.09 -2.29 -11.84
N ILE A 291 -6.86 -2.91 -12.73
CA ILE A 291 -6.35 -3.83 -13.76
C ILE A 291 -5.45 -3.04 -14.71
N SER A 292 -4.28 -3.55 -15.06
CA SER A 292 -3.33 -2.89 -15.96
C SER A 292 -2.77 -3.87 -17.00
N THR A 293 -3.65 -4.73 -17.50
CA THR A 293 -3.37 -5.77 -18.50
C THR A 293 -4.33 -5.64 -19.66
N ASP A 294 -3.95 -6.20 -20.82
CA ASP A 294 -4.85 -6.35 -21.96
C ASP A 294 -6.05 -7.25 -21.59
N VAL A 295 -7.18 -6.60 -21.30
CA VAL A 295 -8.42 -7.24 -20.88
C VAL A 295 -9.00 -8.13 -21.98
N ALA A 296 -8.72 -7.88 -23.25
CA ALA A 296 -9.17 -8.77 -24.33
C ALA A 296 -8.39 -10.09 -24.32
N ALA A 297 -7.11 -10.05 -23.94
CA ALA A 297 -6.20 -11.19 -23.96
C ALA A 297 -6.10 -11.97 -22.64
N LEU A 298 -6.76 -11.52 -21.56
CA LEU A 298 -6.71 -12.22 -20.26
C LEU A 298 -7.13 -13.69 -20.37
N SER A 299 -6.36 -14.58 -19.75
CA SER A 299 -6.69 -16.01 -19.61
C SER A 299 -7.89 -16.20 -18.67
N ALA A 300 -8.54 -17.37 -18.75
CA ALA A 300 -9.64 -17.70 -17.84
C ALA A 300 -9.18 -17.71 -16.36
N GLN A 301 -7.95 -18.14 -16.08
CA GLN A 301 -7.38 -18.14 -14.75
C GLN A 301 -7.19 -16.72 -14.21
N ALA A 302 -6.65 -15.81 -15.02
CA ALA A 302 -6.47 -14.41 -14.62
C ALA A 302 -7.82 -13.71 -14.38
N VAL A 303 -8.82 -13.97 -15.23
CA VAL A 303 -10.19 -13.49 -15.00
C VAL A 303 -10.77 -14.04 -13.69
N ALA A 304 -10.58 -15.33 -13.40
CA ALA A 304 -11.08 -15.92 -12.17
C ALA A 304 -10.44 -15.30 -10.91
N VAL A 305 -9.14 -14.98 -10.96
CA VAL A 305 -8.46 -14.24 -9.87
C VAL A 305 -9.06 -12.85 -9.71
N LEU A 306 -9.10 -12.07 -10.79
CA LEU A 306 -9.59 -10.69 -10.77
C LEU A 306 -11.08 -10.59 -10.42
N GLN A 307 -11.89 -11.61 -10.72
CA GLN A 307 -13.33 -11.61 -10.42
C GLN A 307 -13.69 -12.38 -9.15
N ASN A 308 -12.71 -12.71 -8.30
CA ASN A 308 -12.96 -13.39 -7.03
C ASN A 308 -13.84 -12.53 -6.11
N LYS A 309 -15.13 -12.85 -6.06
CA LYS A 309 -16.15 -12.08 -5.33
C LYS A 309 -15.90 -11.99 -3.83
N ASP A 310 -15.28 -13.01 -3.24
CA ASP A 310 -15.02 -13.02 -1.80
C ASP A 310 -13.87 -12.09 -1.42
N LEU A 311 -12.80 -12.07 -2.23
CA LEU A 311 -11.69 -11.13 -2.05
C LEU A 311 -12.12 -9.69 -2.36
N ILE A 312 -12.92 -9.49 -3.42
CA ILE A 312 -13.51 -8.18 -3.72
C ILE A 312 -14.38 -7.70 -2.56
N ALA A 313 -15.21 -8.57 -1.97
CA ALA A 313 -16.02 -8.21 -0.81
C ALA A 313 -15.17 -7.82 0.40
N ILE A 314 -14.01 -8.45 0.60
CA ILE A 314 -13.05 -8.00 1.62
C ILE A 314 -12.47 -6.65 1.24
N ASN A 315 -12.03 -6.42 0.00
CA ASN A 315 -11.51 -5.12 -0.43
C ASN A 315 -12.53 -3.98 -0.24
N GLN A 316 -13.79 -4.26 -0.53
CA GLN A 316 -14.91 -3.32 -0.46
C GLN A 316 -15.63 -3.31 0.90
N ASP A 317 -15.09 -3.97 1.92
CA ASP A 317 -15.65 -3.89 3.27
C ASP A 317 -15.53 -2.46 3.84
N SER A 318 -16.64 -2.00 4.42
CA SER A 318 -16.85 -0.59 4.80
C SER A 318 -15.97 -0.09 5.93
N ALA A 319 -15.26 -0.97 6.66
CA ALA A 319 -14.31 -0.52 7.66
C ALA A 319 -13.06 0.10 7.02
N VAL A 320 -12.72 -0.31 5.79
CA VAL A 320 -11.50 0.13 5.06
C VAL A 320 -10.24 -0.02 5.93
N LYS A 321 -10.22 -1.09 6.74
CA LYS A 321 -9.10 -1.44 7.61
C LYS A 321 -8.21 -2.48 6.94
N PRO A 322 -6.95 -2.17 6.62
CA PRO A 322 -6.04 -3.16 6.06
C PRO A 322 -5.74 -4.27 7.07
N ILE A 323 -5.51 -5.49 6.57
CA ILE A 323 -4.88 -6.54 7.36
C ILE A 323 -3.49 -6.08 7.85
N GLN A 324 -3.07 -6.57 9.01
CA GLN A 324 -1.77 -6.28 9.59
C GLN A 324 -0.93 -7.56 9.66
N LEU A 325 0.38 -7.42 9.50
CA LEU A 325 1.32 -8.52 9.69
C LEU A 325 1.29 -8.94 11.17
N VAL A 326 0.91 -10.20 11.40
CA VAL A 326 0.89 -10.81 12.73
C VAL A 326 2.25 -11.42 13.03
N GLN A 327 2.80 -12.19 12.09
CA GLN A 327 4.04 -12.93 12.27
C GLN A 327 4.73 -13.12 10.92
N ARG A 328 6.03 -12.87 10.89
CA ARG A 328 6.90 -13.25 9.77
C ARG A 328 7.81 -14.39 10.20
N TYR A 329 7.84 -15.43 9.37
CA TYR A 329 8.83 -16.49 9.40
C TYR A 329 9.72 -16.28 8.18
N TYR A 330 10.89 -15.67 8.39
CA TYR A 330 11.75 -15.24 7.28
C TYR A 330 12.11 -16.39 6.33
N ASN A 331 11.97 -16.15 5.01
CA ASN A 331 12.10 -17.15 3.95
C ASN A 331 11.25 -18.42 4.18
N ASP A 332 10.09 -18.26 4.82
CA ASP A 332 9.19 -19.36 5.13
C ASP A 332 7.74 -18.97 4.87
N ALA A 333 7.15 -18.11 5.70
CA ALA A 333 5.76 -17.72 5.59
C ALA A 333 5.47 -16.39 6.28
N ASP A 334 4.46 -15.69 5.81
CA ASP A 334 3.92 -14.52 6.49
C ASP A 334 2.44 -14.72 6.83
N LEU A 335 2.10 -14.46 8.10
CA LEU A 335 0.74 -14.49 8.60
C LEU A 335 0.22 -13.07 8.81
N TRP A 336 -0.90 -12.77 8.15
CA TRP A 336 -1.60 -11.50 8.25
C TRP A 336 -3.04 -11.70 8.69
N ALA A 337 -3.56 -10.77 9.47
CA ALA A 337 -4.97 -10.78 9.84
C ALA A 337 -5.50 -9.35 10.06
N GLY A 338 -6.81 -9.18 9.90
CA GLY A 338 -7.47 -7.91 10.17
C GLY A 338 -8.98 -8.09 10.33
N ASP A 339 -9.58 -7.28 11.19
CA ASP A 339 -11.02 -7.30 11.43
C ASP A 339 -11.80 -6.62 10.28
N LEU A 340 -12.95 -7.17 9.94
CA LEU A 340 -13.93 -6.61 9.00
C LEU A 340 -15.06 -5.89 9.76
N ALA A 341 -15.82 -5.05 9.07
CA ALA A 341 -16.87 -4.22 9.70
C ALA A 341 -17.94 -5.04 10.43
N ASN A 342 -18.21 -6.25 9.96
CA ASN A 342 -19.22 -7.14 10.51
C ASN A 342 -18.71 -8.04 11.67
N GLY A 343 -17.46 -7.86 12.11
CA GLY A 343 -16.85 -8.66 13.19
C GLY A 343 -16.17 -9.94 12.74
N ASP A 344 -16.16 -10.24 11.44
CA ASP A 344 -15.33 -11.31 10.87
C ASP A 344 -13.85 -10.90 10.82
N VAL A 345 -12.97 -11.87 10.57
CA VAL A 345 -11.53 -11.66 10.40
C VAL A 345 -11.10 -12.15 9.02
N ALA A 346 -10.45 -11.28 8.24
CA ALA A 346 -9.74 -11.68 7.03
C ALA A 346 -8.33 -12.16 7.41
N VAL A 347 -7.86 -13.25 6.80
CA VAL A 347 -6.53 -13.84 7.07
C VAL A 347 -5.85 -14.16 5.75
N LEU A 348 -4.57 -13.81 5.65
CA LEU A 348 -3.68 -14.22 4.56
C LEU A 348 -2.47 -14.93 5.16
N LEU A 349 -2.33 -16.22 4.89
CA LEU A 349 -1.11 -16.97 5.16
C LEU A 349 -0.38 -17.20 3.84
N ALA A 350 0.67 -16.42 3.59
CA ALA A 350 1.45 -16.46 2.36
C ALA A 350 2.64 -17.41 2.50
N GLU A 351 2.84 -18.27 1.51
CA GLU A 351 4.02 -19.13 1.37
C GLU A 351 5.16 -18.28 0.80
N MET A 352 6.31 -18.19 1.47
CA MET A 352 7.43 -17.34 1.04
C MET A 352 8.64 -18.13 0.53
N ARG A 353 8.47 -19.43 0.28
CA ARG A 353 9.51 -20.32 -0.24
C ARG A 353 9.25 -20.58 -1.73
N ASN A 354 10.20 -21.29 -2.33
CA ASN A 354 10.07 -21.80 -3.70
C ASN A 354 9.59 -23.26 -3.73
N ALA A 355 8.73 -23.69 -2.79
CA ALA A 355 8.33 -25.10 -2.65
C ALA A 355 6.85 -25.30 -2.27
N SER A 356 6.18 -26.23 -2.95
CA SER A 356 4.81 -26.64 -2.61
C SER A 356 4.79 -27.43 -1.30
N ARG A 357 3.87 -27.11 -0.38
CA ARG A 357 3.74 -27.79 0.92
C ARG A 357 2.37 -27.62 1.54
N GLN A 358 2.08 -28.45 2.54
CA GLN A 358 0.95 -28.22 3.45
C GLN A 358 1.27 -27.02 4.36
N MET A 359 0.41 -26.01 4.33
CA MET A 359 0.43 -24.92 5.30
C MET A 359 -0.75 -25.05 6.24
N THR A 360 -0.54 -24.70 7.52
CA THR A 360 -1.59 -24.73 8.53
C THR A 360 -1.67 -23.39 9.24
N LEU A 361 -2.86 -22.80 9.26
CA LEU A 361 -3.20 -21.72 10.17
C LEU A 361 -3.73 -22.33 11.46
N GLN A 362 -3.07 -22.07 12.59
CA GLN A 362 -3.63 -22.34 13.91
C GLN A 362 -4.42 -21.11 14.35
N PHE A 363 -5.71 -21.27 14.71
CA PHE A 363 -6.53 -20.12 15.07
C PHE A 363 -6.10 -19.51 16.41
N SER A 364 -5.41 -20.30 17.25
CA SER A 364 -4.79 -19.83 18.49
C SER A 364 -3.77 -18.72 18.27
N ASP A 365 -3.09 -18.70 17.11
CA ASP A 365 -2.11 -17.65 16.77
C ASP A 365 -2.77 -16.27 16.65
N LEU A 366 -4.08 -16.27 16.39
CA LEU A 366 -4.95 -15.09 16.30
C LEU A 366 -5.80 -14.89 17.58
N GLY A 367 -5.54 -15.66 18.65
CA GLY A 367 -6.33 -15.63 19.87
C GLY A 367 -7.75 -16.19 19.70
N ILE A 368 -7.96 -17.07 18.72
CA ILE A 368 -9.26 -17.68 18.39
C ILE A 368 -9.24 -19.16 18.76
N THR A 369 -10.24 -19.63 19.51
CA THR A 369 -10.38 -21.04 19.88
C THR A 369 -11.10 -21.86 18.81
N SER A 370 -12.12 -21.26 18.19
CA SER A 370 -12.81 -21.84 17.04
C SER A 370 -13.50 -20.76 16.20
N ALA A 371 -13.69 -21.04 14.92
CA ALA A 371 -14.43 -20.19 13.99
C ALA A 371 -15.02 -21.04 12.86
N THR A 372 -15.94 -20.47 12.09
CA THR A 372 -16.24 -20.93 10.73
C THR A 372 -15.22 -20.32 9.78
N VAL A 373 -14.44 -21.15 9.09
CA VAL A 373 -13.46 -20.72 8.10
C VAL A 373 -13.99 -20.94 6.70
N LYS A 374 -13.88 -19.92 5.84
CA LYS A 374 -14.06 -20.02 4.40
C LYS A 374 -12.72 -19.79 3.71
N ASP A 375 -12.30 -20.74 2.91
CA ASP A 375 -11.18 -20.62 1.96
C ASP A 375 -11.69 -19.92 0.70
N LEU A 376 -11.09 -18.77 0.39
CA LEU A 376 -11.53 -17.87 -0.67
C LEU A 376 -11.01 -18.27 -2.05
N TRP A 377 -10.04 -19.20 -2.12
CA TRP A 377 -9.60 -19.80 -3.38
C TRP A 377 -10.35 -21.09 -3.70
N ALA A 378 -10.46 -21.98 -2.70
CA ALA A 378 -11.12 -23.27 -2.87
C ALA A 378 -12.66 -23.19 -2.76
N ASN A 379 -13.20 -22.04 -2.33
CA ASN A 379 -14.61 -21.85 -1.97
C ASN A 379 -15.12 -22.95 -1.02
N LYS A 380 -14.27 -23.33 -0.06
CA LYS A 380 -14.54 -24.39 0.92
C LYS A 380 -14.84 -23.78 2.27
N THR A 381 -15.90 -24.25 2.94
CA THR A 381 -16.27 -23.80 4.29
C THR A 381 -16.17 -24.95 5.28
N VAL A 382 -15.57 -24.69 6.45
CA VAL A 382 -15.52 -25.61 7.58
C VAL A 382 -16.02 -24.87 8.83
N THR A 383 -17.01 -25.44 9.51
CA THR A 383 -17.62 -24.83 10.69
C THR A 383 -16.93 -25.30 11.98
N ASN A 384 -16.90 -24.43 13.00
CA ASN A 384 -16.35 -24.72 14.33
C ASN A 384 -14.93 -25.34 14.30
N ALA A 385 -14.11 -24.92 13.34
CA ALA A 385 -12.72 -25.34 13.21
C ALA A 385 -11.82 -24.56 14.19
N ASN A 386 -10.72 -25.15 14.62
CA ASN A 386 -9.67 -24.50 15.41
C ASN A 386 -8.36 -24.29 14.62
N SER A 387 -8.32 -24.80 13.40
CA SER A 387 -7.20 -24.71 12.47
C SER A 387 -7.71 -24.93 11.05
N TYR A 388 -6.91 -24.54 10.06
CA TYR A 388 -7.17 -24.86 8.66
C TYR A 388 -5.86 -25.22 7.96
N THR A 389 -5.87 -26.34 7.23
CA THR A 389 -4.71 -26.88 6.51
C THR A 389 -5.06 -27.12 5.06
N ALA A 390 -4.21 -26.66 4.15
CA ALA A 390 -4.31 -26.98 2.73
C ALA A 390 -2.94 -26.93 2.04
N GLN A 391 -2.88 -27.53 0.86
CA GLN A 391 -1.68 -27.57 0.04
C GLN A 391 -1.53 -26.21 -0.64
N VAL A 392 -0.36 -25.60 -0.50
CA VAL A 392 -0.03 -24.30 -1.08
C VAL A 392 1.20 -24.46 -1.96
N ASN A 393 1.12 -23.94 -3.18
CA ASN A 393 2.23 -23.91 -4.13
C ASN A 393 3.28 -22.85 -3.75
N PRO A 394 4.48 -22.88 -4.36
CA PRO A 394 5.48 -21.83 -4.18
C PRO A 394 4.85 -20.44 -4.36
N HIS A 395 5.06 -19.54 -3.40
CA HIS A 395 4.48 -18.18 -3.40
C HIS A 395 2.94 -18.10 -3.49
N GLY A 396 2.25 -19.23 -3.28
CA GLY A 396 0.81 -19.28 -3.11
C GLY A 396 0.37 -18.80 -1.72
N SER A 397 -0.93 -18.85 -1.44
CA SER A 397 -1.46 -18.42 -0.16
C SER A 397 -2.74 -19.13 0.24
N LEU A 398 -2.99 -19.20 1.56
CA LEU A 398 -4.32 -19.39 2.11
C LEU A 398 -4.94 -18.01 2.34
N ALA A 399 -5.87 -17.61 1.48
CA ALA A 399 -6.73 -16.45 1.69
C ALA A 399 -8.03 -16.93 2.34
N LEU A 400 -8.29 -16.50 3.58
CA LEU A 400 -9.36 -17.03 4.42
C LEU A 400 -10.24 -15.90 5.00
N ARG A 401 -11.51 -16.24 5.25
CA ARG A 401 -12.42 -15.44 6.08
C ARG A 401 -12.88 -16.28 7.27
N LEU A 402 -12.67 -15.77 8.47
CA LEU A 402 -13.13 -16.37 9.72
C LEU A 402 -14.39 -15.63 10.19
N SER A 403 -15.45 -16.38 10.48
CA SER A 403 -16.73 -15.88 10.99
C SER A 403 -17.20 -16.74 12.17
N ASN A 404 -18.25 -16.33 12.88
CA ASN A 404 -18.75 -17.04 14.07
C ASN A 404 -17.62 -17.33 15.09
N ILE A 405 -16.79 -16.32 15.33
CA ILE A 405 -15.53 -16.44 16.05
C ILE A 405 -15.77 -16.61 17.55
N LYS A 406 -15.17 -17.65 18.14
CA LYS A 406 -15.03 -17.80 19.59
C LYS A 406 -13.60 -17.45 19.99
N ARG A 407 -13.41 -16.26 20.55
CA ARG A 407 -12.09 -15.80 21.03
C ARG A 407 -11.70 -16.52 22.32
N SER A 408 -10.40 -16.70 22.51
CA SER A 408 -9.83 -17.24 23.74
C SER A 408 -10.08 -16.29 24.91
N THR A 409 -10.43 -16.85 26.07
CA THR A 409 -10.48 -16.12 27.35
C THR A 409 -9.20 -16.32 28.17
N ALA A 410 -8.22 -17.06 27.64
CA ALA A 410 -6.93 -17.22 28.28
C ALA A 410 -6.21 -15.87 28.37
N ALA A 411 -5.48 -15.64 29.46
CA ALA A 411 -4.67 -14.44 29.61
C ALA A 411 -3.62 -14.39 28.48
N ALA A 412 -3.47 -13.22 27.86
CA ALA A 412 -2.41 -13.01 26.87
C ALA A 412 -1.03 -13.24 27.51
N THR A 413 -0.10 -13.80 26.72
CA THR A 413 1.29 -13.96 27.13
C THR A 413 1.84 -12.62 27.60
N LYS A 414 2.40 -12.62 28.82
CA LYS A 414 3.10 -11.46 29.36
C LYS A 414 4.53 -11.45 28.85
N TYR A 415 5.07 -10.26 28.62
CA TYR A 415 6.43 -10.06 28.13
C TYR A 415 7.21 -9.16 29.08
N ASN A 416 8.42 -9.60 29.44
CA ASN A 416 9.42 -8.77 30.08
C ASN A 416 10.21 -8.03 28.99
N TYR A 417 10.27 -6.70 29.08
CA TYR A 417 10.92 -5.87 28.08
C TYR A 417 12.33 -5.47 28.52
N PHE A 418 13.30 -5.65 27.63
CA PHE A 418 14.72 -5.36 27.84
C PHE A 418 15.19 -4.36 26.79
N SER A 419 15.66 -3.18 27.24
CA SER A 419 16.19 -2.15 26.34
C SER A 419 17.59 -2.49 25.86
N PHE A 420 17.80 -2.39 24.55
CA PHE A 420 19.11 -2.56 23.92
C PHE A 420 20.11 -1.49 24.34
N ALA A 421 19.65 -0.34 24.84
CA ALA A 421 20.52 0.71 25.36
C ALA A 421 21.33 0.25 26.60
N ASN A 422 20.90 -0.80 27.28
CA ASN A 422 21.61 -1.41 28.41
C ASN A 422 22.57 -2.55 27.98
N GLY A 423 22.68 -2.84 26.68
CA GLY A 423 23.53 -3.88 26.14
C GLY A 423 25.00 -3.49 26.04
N SER A 424 25.87 -4.49 25.93
CA SER A 424 27.27 -4.29 25.56
C SER A 424 27.35 -4.03 24.06
N LEU A 425 27.99 -2.92 23.68
CA LEU A 425 28.16 -2.48 22.30
C LEU A 425 29.60 -2.70 21.84
N SER A 426 29.80 -3.15 20.60
CA SER A 426 31.13 -3.34 20.04
C SER A 426 31.16 -3.04 18.54
N SER A 427 32.37 -2.87 18.01
CA SER A 427 32.64 -2.81 16.57
C SER A 427 31.88 -1.71 15.81
N GLY A 428 31.63 -0.57 16.48
CA GLY A 428 31.01 0.62 15.90
C GLY A 428 29.54 0.84 16.30
N ALA A 429 28.84 -0.20 16.76
CA ALA A 429 27.48 -0.02 17.29
C ALA A 429 27.49 0.97 18.46
N ASN A 430 26.51 1.87 18.51
CA ASN A 430 26.48 2.96 19.49
C ASN A 430 25.05 3.35 19.89
N LEU A 431 24.96 4.09 21.00
CA LEU A 431 23.72 4.69 21.45
C LEU A 431 23.39 5.91 20.60
N GLN A 432 22.16 5.95 20.10
CA GLN A 432 21.64 7.06 19.32
C GLN A 432 20.35 7.57 19.96
N SER A 433 20.14 8.88 19.97
CA SER A 433 18.91 9.46 20.49
C SER A 433 17.70 8.96 19.70
N CYS A 434 16.59 8.73 20.40
CA CYS A 434 15.35 8.26 19.80
C CYS A 434 14.15 8.84 20.55
N SER A 435 13.46 9.78 19.91
CA SER A 435 12.29 10.45 20.49
C SER A 435 11.03 9.55 20.50
N GLY A 436 10.94 8.58 19.58
CA GLY A 436 9.81 7.64 19.51
C GLY A 436 9.98 6.38 20.37
N CYS A 437 11.19 6.13 20.85
CA CYS A 437 11.54 4.97 21.65
C CYS A 437 10.95 5.06 23.05
N THR A 438 10.80 3.90 23.69
CA THR A 438 10.36 3.85 25.09
C THR A 438 11.45 4.37 26.02
N SER A 439 12.70 4.13 25.65
CA SER A 439 13.87 4.74 26.28
C SER A 439 14.33 5.95 25.47
N SER A 440 15.16 6.83 26.05
CA SER A 440 15.66 8.02 25.34
C SER A 440 16.63 7.69 24.19
N ASN A 441 17.13 6.45 24.15
CA ASN A 441 18.12 6.00 23.19
C ASN A 441 17.76 4.65 22.59
N LYS A 442 18.07 4.48 21.30
CA LYS A 442 18.14 3.18 20.62
C LYS A 442 19.60 2.79 20.44
N VAL A 443 19.85 1.56 19.98
CA VAL A 443 21.15 1.17 19.45
C VAL A 443 21.10 1.18 17.93
N GLY A 444 22.02 1.93 17.32
CA GLY A 444 22.21 1.97 15.86
C GLY A 444 23.62 1.55 15.47
N ASP A 445 23.92 1.68 14.18
CA ASP A 445 25.19 1.27 13.55
C ASP A 445 25.53 -0.21 13.84
N ILE A 446 24.51 -1.07 13.80
CA ILE A 446 24.62 -2.51 13.97
C ILE A 446 24.88 -3.15 12.59
N GLY A 447 25.96 -3.93 12.46
CA GLY A 447 26.41 -4.51 11.20
C GLY A 447 27.45 -3.63 10.49
N GLY A 448 27.32 -3.48 9.18
CA GLY A 448 28.30 -2.77 8.36
C GLY A 448 29.62 -3.53 8.19
N SER A 449 30.60 -2.90 7.56
CA SER A 449 31.92 -3.51 7.30
C SER A 449 32.71 -3.83 8.56
N SER A 450 32.47 -3.11 9.66
CA SER A 450 33.07 -3.36 10.97
C SER A 450 32.36 -4.47 11.75
N GLY A 451 31.15 -4.87 11.37
CA GLY A 451 30.36 -5.89 12.06
C GLY A 451 29.86 -5.41 13.44
N GLY A 452 29.39 -4.16 13.52
CA GLY A 452 28.77 -3.57 14.71
C GLY A 452 27.81 -4.54 15.39
N ARG A 453 27.87 -4.62 16.71
CA ARG A 453 27.14 -5.63 17.49
C ARG A 453 26.63 -5.07 18.79
N VAL A 454 25.43 -5.50 19.15
CA VAL A 454 24.88 -5.37 20.51
C VAL A 454 24.68 -6.75 21.13
N VAL A 455 24.98 -6.85 22.42
CA VAL A 455 24.71 -8.03 23.24
C VAL A 455 23.91 -7.61 24.46
N LEU A 456 22.69 -8.12 24.57
CA LEU A 456 21.93 -8.09 25.81
C LEU A 456 22.22 -9.33 26.64
N SER A 457 22.39 -9.14 27.94
CA SER A 457 22.65 -10.18 28.92
C SER A 457 21.63 -10.12 30.05
N ASN A 458 21.58 -11.18 30.86
CA ASN A 458 20.64 -11.31 31.97
C ASN A 458 19.16 -11.27 31.54
N ILE A 459 18.88 -11.78 30.34
CA ILE A 459 17.52 -11.84 29.79
C ILE A 459 16.76 -12.97 30.49
N THR A 460 15.66 -12.61 31.13
CA THR A 460 14.79 -13.57 31.81
C THR A 460 13.74 -14.11 30.86
N SER A 461 13.60 -15.43 30.85
CA SER A 461 12.54 -16.15 30.13
C SER A 461 11.92 -17.25 31.00
N SER A 462 10.60 -17.40 30.95
CA SER A 462 9.90 -18.50 31.62
C SER A 462 9.96 -19.82 30.84
N THR A 463 10.36 -19.78 29.57
CA THR A 463 10.34 -20.95 28.68
C THR A 463 11.72 -21.22 28.08
N ALA A 464 12.10 -22.49 28.02
CA ALA A 464 13.27 -22.93 27.25
C ALA A 464 12.88 -23.27 25.80
N GLY A 465 13.87 -23.23 24.90
CA GLY A 465 13.72 -23.63 23.50
C GLY A 465 13.37 -22.47 22.57
N THR A 466 12.44 -22.74 21.66
CA THR A 466 11.95 -21.79 20.66
C THR A 466 10.76 -21.01 21.21
N GLN A 467 10.77 -19.69 21.06
CA GLN A 467 9.64 -18.84 21.46
C GLN A 467 9.53 -17.59 20.56
N THR A 468 8.34 -17.02 20.52
CA THR A 468 8.11 -15.71 19.91
C THR A 468 8.53 -14.60 20.85
N VAL A 469 9.42 -13.73 20.39
CA VAL A 469 9.80 -12.47 21.05
C VAL A 469 9.23 -11.27 20.29
N LEU A 470 9.18 -10.12 20.96
CA LEU A 470 8.59 -8.88 20.46
C LEU A 470 9.65 -7.78 20.33
N PHE A 471 10.10 -7.48 19.13
CA PHE A 471 11.04 -6.38 18.90
C PHE A 471 10.33 -5.04 18.74
N ASP A 472 10.85 -4.02 19.40
CA ASP A 472 10.62 -2.62 19.07
C ASP A 472 11.87 -2.12 18.32
N TYR A 473 11.72 -1.76 17.05
CA TYR A 473 12.83 -1.45 16.14
C TYR A 473 12.50 -0.28 15.21
N ILE A 474 13.53 0.26 14.55
CA ILE A 474 13.41 1.31 13.54
C ILE A 474 14.15 0.92 12.27
N ASN A 475 13.46 1.06 11.14
CA ASN A 475 14.00 0.95 9.81
C ASN A 475 13.33 2.00 8.91
N GLY A 476 14.05 3.08 8.63
CA GLY A 476 13.63 4.13 7.70
C GLY A 476 14.31 4.03 6.33
N ASP A 477 14.89 2.87 5.97
CA ASP A 477 15.66 2.67 4.74
C ASP A 477 14.76 2.35 3.54
N VAL A 478 14.11 3.36 2.99
CA VAL A 478 13.19 3.18 1.87
C VAL A 478 13.95 2.87 0.58
N GLY A 479 13.75 1.65 0.08
CA GLY A 479 14.16 1.21 -1.24
C GLY A 479 13.12 1.53 -2.31
N TYR A 480 13.50 2.41 -3.23
CA TYR A 480 12.72 2.69 -4.44
C TYR A 480 12.90 1.57 -5.49
N LEU A 481 12.22 1.66 -6.63
CA LEU A 481 12.30 0.64 -7.68
C LEU A 481 13.77 0.35 -8.06
N GLY A 482 14.17 -0.93 -8.00
CA GLY A 482 15.57 -1.37 -8.21
C GLY A 482 16.51 -1.19 -7.01
N GLY A 483 16.05 -0.58 -5.91
CA GLY A 483 16.84 -0.20 -4.74
C GLY A 483 16.72 -1.12 -3.50
N GLY A 484 16.00 -2.24 -3.57
CA GLY A 484 15.90 -3.23 -2.49
C GLY A 484 14.47 -3.69 -2.18
N ASN A 485 14.29 -4.41 -1.08
CA ASN A 485 13.02 -5.03 -0.70
C ASN A 485 12.26 -4.27 0.41
N ASN A 486 12.66 -3.05 0.77
CA ASN A 486 12.09 -2.32 1.92
C ASN A 486 12.21 -3.08 3.25
N GLU A 487 13.36 -3.72 3.47
CA GLU A 487 13.68 -4.44 4.70
C GLU A 487 15.17 -4.29 5.02
N ARG A 488 15.51 -4.40 6.30
CA ARG A 488 16.88 -4.69 6.75
C ARG A 488 16.93 -6.06 7.39
N LEU A 489 18.02 -6.77 7.16
CA LEU A 489 18.23 -8.10 7.73
C LEU A 489 19.16 -8.03 8.93
N ALA A 490 18.83 -8.77 9.98
CA ALA A 490 19.71 -8.95 11.14
C ALA A 490 20.06 -10.43 11.32
N SER A 491 21.27 -10.69 11.80
CA SER A 491 21.69 -11.99 12.33
C SER A 491 21.57 -11.97 13.84
N ILE A 492 20.68 -12.79 14.38
CA ILE A 492 20.35 -12.84 15.81
C ILE A 492 20.75 -14.19 16.39
N THR A 493 21.51 -14.19 17.48
CA THR A 493 21.86 -15.40 18.25
C THR A 493 21.31 -15.30 19.67
N VAL A 494 20.77 -16.40 20.19
CA VAL A 494 20.39 -16.54 21.60
C VAL A 494 21.32 -17.57 22.25
N ASN A 495 21.99 -17.23 23.34
CA ASN A 495 22.91 -18.14 24.05
C ASN A 495 23.99 -18.78 23.16
N GLY A 496 24.45 -18.06 22.14
CA GLY A 496 25.52 -18.50 21.25
C GLY A 496 25.15 -19.64 20.29
N VAL A 497 23.87 -20.03 20.19
CA VAL A 497 23.41 -20.97 19.15
C VAL A 497 23.58 -20.34 17.75
N THR A 498 23.48 -21.15 16.70
CA THR A 498 23.60 -20.70 15.30
C THR A 498 22.69 -19.49 15.01
N GLY A 499 23.26 -18.45 14.41
CA GLY A 499 22.55 -17.22 14.09
C GLY A 499 21.37 -17.44 13.17
N GLN A 500 20.24 -16.83 13.54
CA GLN A 500 19.03 -16.77 12.72
C GLN A 500 19.02 -15.45 11.95
N THR A 501 18.83 -15.53 10.64
CA THR A 501 18.51 -14.35 9.84
C THR A 501 17.05 -13.97 10.05
N VAL A 502 16.83 -12.69 10.34
CA VAL A 502 15.50 -12.11 10.56
C VAL A 502 15.35 -10.87 9.68
N SER A 503 14.21 -10.77 8.99
CA SER A 503 13.83 -9.59 8.21
C SER A 503 13.06 -8.61 9.08
N PHE A 504 13.44 -7.34 8.98
CA PHE A 504 12.81 -6.20 9.61
C PHE A 504 12.37 -5.20 8.53
N PRO A 505 11.09 -5.20 8.15
CA PRO A 505 10.50 -4.26 7.20
C PRO A 505 10.65 -2.80 7.60
N LEU A 506 10.15 -1.89 6.79
CA LEU A 506 10.08 -0.48 7.18
C LEU A 506 9.22 -0.29 8.43
N SER A 507 9.69 0.55 9.34
CA SER A 507 8.93 1.03 10.49
C SER A 507 8.29 2.41 10.25
N GLY A 508 8.76 3.11 9.21
CA GLY A 508 8.36 4.45 8.80
C GLY A 508 9.48 5.10 8.00
N TYR A 509 9.67 6.40 8.19
CA TYR A 509 10.63 7.22 7.44
C TYR A 509 11.63 7.93 8.36
N ASN A 510 11.26 8.18 9.62
CA ASN A 510 12.07 8.89 10.59
C ASN A 510 12.84 7.94 11.51
N TRP A 511 14.16 7.88 11.32
CA TRP A 511 15.07 7.04 12.10
C TRP A 511 15.11 7.34 13.61
N SER A 512 14.52 8.44 14.07
CA SER A 512 14.49 8.80 15.50
C SER A 512 13.11 8.65 16.13
N ALA A 513 12.04 8.53 15.34
CA ALA A 513 10.66 8.61 15.82
C ALA A 513 9.80 7.40 15.44
N ASP A 514 10.01 6.80 14.27
CA ASP A 514 9.08 5.82 13.71
C ASP A 514 9.43 4.42 14.20
N VAL A 515 9.09 4.12 15.45
CA VAL A 515 9.34 2.82 16.09
C VAL A 515 8.22 1.85 15.74
N PHE A 516 8.57 0.74 15.07
CA PHE A 516 7.65 -0.38 14.92
C PHE A 516 7.65 -1.17 16.24
N LYS A 517 6.53 -1.13 16.96
CA LYS A 517 6.40 -1.78 18.28
C LYS A 517 5.81 -3.19 18.19
N GLY A 518 6.37 -4.13 18.93
CA GLY A 518 5.84 -5.48 19.09
C GLY A 518 5.95 -6.35 17.85
N TYR A 519 7.01 -6.18 17.06
CA TYR A 519 7.27 -7.04 15.90
C TYR A 519 7.62 -8.46 16.34
N ARG A 520 6.81 -9.43 15.90
CA ARG A 520 6.93 -10.80 16.35
C ARG A 520 7.99 -11.55 15.57
N VAL A 521 8.94 -12.16 16.28
CA VAL A 521 10.03 -12.94 15.71
C VAL A 521 10.17 -14.25 16.49
N GLU A 522 10.24 -15.37 15.78
CA GLU A 522 10.54 -16.65 16.42
C GLU A 522 12.06 -16.83 16.56
N LEU A 523 12.52 -16.98 17.81
CA LEU A 523 13.92 -17.21 18.13
C LEU A 523 14.10 -18.50 18.93
N LYS A 524 15.21 -19.19 18.67
CA LYS A 524 15.57 -20.49 19.22
C LYS A 524 16.74 -20.34 20.19
N GLY A 525 16.84 -21.22 21.17
CA GLY A 525 18.01 -21.34 22.04
C GLY A 525 17.85 -20.71 23.42
N PHE A 526 16.64 -20.30 23.80
CA PHE A 526 16.37 -19.82 25.16
C PHE A 526 16.49 -20.95 26.19
N GLN A 527 16.85 -20.56 27.40
CA GLN A 527 16.81 -21.36 28.62
C GLN A 527 15.83 -20.71 29.59
N ALA A 528 15.15 -21.53 30.40
CA ALA A 528 14.34 -20.98 31.48
C ALA A 528 15.24 -20.34 32.55
N GLY A 529 14.81 -19.21 33.09
CA GLY A 529 15.59 -18.41 34.06
C GLY A 529 16.19 -17.15 33.47
N SER A 530 17.16 -16.56 34.17
CA SER A 530 17.67 -15.20 33.91
C SER A 530 18.97 -15.13 33.13
N ALA A 531 19.57 -16.26 32.75
CA ALA A 531 20.93 -16.29 32.20
C ALA A 531 21.00 -16.14 30.67
N ASN A 532 19.90 -15.74 30.01
CA ASN A 532 19.90 -15.68 28.55
C ASN A 532 20.68 -14.46 28.03
N THR A 533 21.29 -14.65 26.87
CA THR A 533 21.91 -13.58 26.08
C THR A 533 21.27 -13.51 24.71
N ILE A 534 21.09 -12.29 24.19
CA ILE A 534 20.67 -12.04 22.81
C ILE A 534 21.74 -11.16 22.16
N SER A 535 22.35 -11.63 21.07
CA SER A 535 23.30 -10.85 20.30
C SER A 535 22.77 -10.58 18.89
N ILE A 536 22.94 -9.34 18.43
CA ILE A 536 22.47 -8.89 17.13
C ILE A 536 23.62 -8.23 16.37
N THR A 537 23.76 -8.59 15.09
CA THR A 537 24.62 -7.93 14.12
C THR A 537 23.96 -7.93 12.74
N GLY A 538 24.57 -7.27 11.75
CA GLY A 538 24.11 -7.32 10.36
C GLY A 538 24.35 -8.67 9.70
N VAL A 539 23.65 -8.94 8.59
CA VAL A 539 23.94 -10.12 7.75
C VAL A 539 25.08 -9.80 6.79
N GLY A 540 26.18 -10.55 6.88
CA GLY A 540 27.39 -10.25 6.10
C GLY A 540 27.95 -8.88 6.48
N SER A 541 28.13 -8.00 5.49
CA SER A 541 28.57 -6.61 5.67
C SER A 541 27.42 -5.60 5.65
N ALA A 542 26.17 -6.05 5.59
CA ALA A 542 25.00 -5.17 5.56
C ALA A 542 24.71 -4.56 6.93
N TRP A 543 23.98 -3.44 6.96
CA TRP A 543 23.46 -2.84 8.17
C TRP A 543 22.15 -3.53 8.60
N ALA A 544 22.02 -3.80 9.90
CA ALA A 544 20.78 -4.19 10.53
C ALA A 544 19.87 -2.95 10.74
N PRO A 545 18.59 -3.11 11.11
CA PRO A 545 17.81 -1.99 11.65
C PRO A 545 18.35 -1.56 13.02
N ASP A 546 17.82 -0.45 13.53
CA ASP A 546 18.13 0.02 14.87
C ASP A 546 17.12 -0.56 15.86
N PHE A 547 17.55 -0.81 17.11
CA PHE A 547 16.73 -1.49 18.10
C PHE A 547 16.53 -0.67 19.37
N ASP A 548 15.28 -0.55 19.84
CA ASP A 548 14.91 0.06 21.13
C ASP A 548 14.94 -1.01 22.23
N ARG A 549 14.10 -2.03 22.10
CA ARG A 549 13.94 -3.09 23.11
C ARG A 549 13.39 -4.38 22.53
N VAL A 550 13.51 -5.47 23.31
CA VAL A 550 12.90 -6.77 23.01
C VAL A 550 12.06 -7.24 24.19
N GLY A 551 10.84 -7.69 23.92
CA GLY A 551 9.97 -8.39 24.84
C GLY A 551 10.19 -9.90 24.76
N VAL A 552 10.52 -10.54 25.89
CA VAL A 552 10.69 -12.00 26.01
C VAL A 552 9.62 -12.54 26.95
N ALA A 553 9.09 -13.74 26.68
CA ALA A 553 8.00 -14.30 27.47
C ALA A 553 8.37 -14.37 28.96
N ALA A 554 7.49 -13.81 29.80
CA ALA A 554 7.72 -13.60 31.23
C ALA A 554 7.55 -14.86 32.06
#